data_AF-A0A1G7DU09-F1
#
_entry.id   AF-A0A1G7DU09-F1
#
_cell.length_a   1.000
_cell.length_b   1.000
_cell.length_c   1.000
_cell.angle_alpha   90.00
_cell.angle_beta   90.00
_cell.angle_gamma   90.00
#
_symmetry.space_group_name_H-M   'P 1'
#
loop_
_entity.id
_entity.type
_entity.pdbx_description
1 polymer ?
#
loop_
_entity_poly.entity_id
_entity_poly.type
_entity_poly.pdbx_seq_one_letter_code
_entity_poly.pdbx_strand_id
1 'polypeptide(L)'
;MTIQEQIYNWLVAGLQQSPVKFSEVFYYDRRDNQFFSILMTDYFLFESDGELAKDAISTYSASTLKQLKDRVGRINIDTDIIALPRLGDTEDDYLPQADNFLNLNAINIDETTIWEVEESGSITLKIE
;
A
#
# COMPACT_ATOMS: atom_id res chain seq x y z
N MET A 1 -3.07 22.11 0.30
CA MET A 1 -3.77 20.85 0.57
C MET A 1 -3.43 20.45 2.00
N THR A 2 -4.42 20.20 2.85
CA THR A 2 -4.22 19.74 4.22
C THR A 2 -3.85 18.25 4.24
N ILE A 3 -3.29 17.75 5.34
CA ILE A 3 -2.99 16.31 5.49
C ILE A 3 -4.27 15.46 5.41
N GLN A 4 -5.38 15.97 5.93
CA GLN A 4 -6.68 15.31 5.85
C GLN A 4 -7.12 15.19 4.39
N GLU A 5 -7.03 16.28 3.61
CA GLU A 5 -7.33 16.25 2.18
C GLU A 5 -6.43 15.27 1.42
N GLN A 6 -5.14 15.18 1.77
CA GLN A 6 -4.22 14.18 1.19
C GLN A 6 -4.67 12.75 1.49
N ILE A 7 -5.03 12.45 2.74
CA ILE A 7 -5.51 11.14 3.15
C ILE A 7 -6.81 10.78 2.43
N TYR A 8 -7.77 11.70 2.34
CA TYR A 8 -9.01 11.46 1.59
C TYR A 8 -8.75 11.21 0.12
N ASN A 9 -7.90 12.02 -0.53
CA ASN A 9 -7.53 11.80 -1.93
C ASN A 9 -6.84 10.45 -2.13
N TRP A 10 -5.98 10.04 -1.19
CA TRP A 10 -5.31 8.75 -1.23
C TRP A 10 -6.30 7.58 -1.07
N LEU A 11 -7.25 7.69 -0.14
CA LEU A 11 -8.31 6.70 0.06
C LEU A 11 -9.18 6.57 -1.18
N VAL A 12 -9.62 7.70 -1.75
CA VAL A 12 -10.44 7.71 -2.98
C VAL A 12 -9.68 7.03 -4.13
N ALA A 13 -8.41 7.37 -4.34
CA ALA A 13 -7.58 6.76 -5.38
C ALA A 13 -7.44 5.24 -5.21
N GLY A 14 -7.30 4.77 -3.97
CA GLY A 14 -7.23 3.34 -3.65
C GLY A 14 -8.58 2.63 -3.80
N LEU A 15 -9.68 3.25 -3.37
CA LEU A 15 -11.04 2.69 -3.50
C LEU A 15 -11.47 2.58 -4.97
N GLN A 16 -11.05 3.54 -5.81
CA GLN A 16 -11.32 3.55 -7.25
C GLN A 16 -10.54 2.49 -8.03
N GLN A 17 -9.55 1.83 -7.40
CA GLN A 17 -8.81 0.78 -8.07
C GLN A 17 -9.74 -0.34 -8.55
N SER A 18 -9.46 -0.85 -9.74
CA SER A 18 -10.22 -1.95 -10.33
C SER A 18 -10.18 -3.20 -9.43
N PRO A 19 -11.31 -3.89 -9.19
CA PRO A 19 -11.30 -5.15 -8.45
C PRO A 19 -10.58 -6.26 -9.22
N VAL A 20 -10.51 -6.16 -10.56
CA VAL A 20 -9.97 -7.20 -11.45
C VAL A 20 -8.57 -6.91 -11.98
N LYS A 21 -8.14 -5.64 -12.03
CA LYS A 21 -6.76 -5.28 -12.38
C LYS A 21 -5.97 -5.02 -11.10
N PHE A 22 -4.76 -5.56 -11.03
CA PHE A 22 -3.89 -5.42 -9.87
C PHE A 22 -2.55 -4.90 -10.34
N SER A 23 -2.35 -3.58 -10.23
CA SER A 23 -1.04 -2.93 -10.39
C SER A 23 -0.47 -2.49 -9.06
N GLU A 24 -1.34 -2.11 -8.13
CA GLU A 24 -1.01 -1.58 -6.81
C GLU A 24 -2.12 -1.93 -5.84
N VAL A 25 -1.78 -2.16 -4.57
CA VAL A 25 -2.75 -2.37 -3.49
C VAL A 25 -2.48 -1.43 -2.34
N PHE A 26 -3.57 -0.93 -1.78
CA PHE A 26 -3.60 0.09 -0.77
C PHE A 26 -3.94 -0.55 0.58
N TYR A 27 -3.19 -0.18 1.61
CA TYR A 27 -3.27 -0.73 2.95
C TYR A 27 -3.20 0.37 4.01
N TYR A 28 -3.63 0.03 5.21
CA TYR A 28 -3.36 0.78 6.43
C TYR A 28 -2.66 -0.12 7.45
N ASP A 29 -1.57 0.35 8.03
CA ASP A 29 -0.88 -0.32 9.13
C ASP A 29 -1.23 0.35 10.47
N ARG A 30 -2.00 -0.35 11.32
CA ARG A 30 -2.33 0.14 12.67
C ARG A 30 -1.12 0.31 13.56
N ARG A 31 -0.06 -0.47 13.35
CA ARG A 31 1.15 -0.41 14.19
C ARG A 31 1.83 0.94 14.05
N ASP A 32 1.87 1.45 12.82
CA ASP A 32 2.63 2.64 12.45
C ASP A 32 1.70 3.86 12.22
N ASN A 33 0.38 3.70 12.38
CA ASN A 33 -0.66 4.67 12.01
C ASN A 33 -0.44 5.26 10.61
N GLN A 34 -0.19 4.39 9.64
CA GLN A 34 0.30 4.81 8.33
C GLN A 34 -0.42 4.10 7.18
N PHE A 35 -0.91 4.89 6.23
CA PHE A 35 -1.32 4.42 4.92
C PHE A 35 -0.11 4.11 4.06
N PHE A 36 -0.17 3.02 3.30
CA PHE A 36 0.87 2.68 2.35
C PHE A 36 0.28 1.87 1.20
N SER A 37 0.97 1.87 0.08
CA SER A 37 0.63 1.02 -1.05
C SER A 37 1.84 0.16 -1.44
N ILE A 38 1.55 -0.97 -2.08
CA ILE A 38 2.57 -1.90 -2.58
C ILE A 38 2.27 -2.15 -4.05
N LEU A 39 3.25 -1.94 -4.92
CA LEU A 39 3.13 -2.28 -6.32
C LEU A 39 3.17 -3.80 -6.48
N MET A 40 2.48 -4.33 -7.49
CA MET A 40 2.50 -5.76 -7.81
C MET A 40 3.94 -6.28 -7.98
N THR A 41 4.81 -5.48 -8.60
CA THR A 41 6.22 -5.82 -8.81
C THR A 41 7.01 -5.97 -7.51
N ASP A 42 6.61 -5.27 -6.44
CA ASP A 42 7.32 -5.30 -5.16
C ASP A 42 7.12 -6.64 -4.44
N TYR A 43 6.00 -7.33 -4.68
CA TYR A 43 5.79 -8.69 -4.16
C TYR A 43 6.79 -9.70 -4.72
N PHE A 44 7.26 -9.49 -5.95
CA PHE A 44 8.23 -10.37 -6.61
C PHE A 44 9.68 -10.03 -6.24
N LEU A 45 9.92 -8.98 -5.44
CA LEU A 45 11.26 -8.66 -4.95
C LEU A 45 11.74 -9.64 -3.89
N PHE A 46 10.83 -10.28 -3.16
CA PHE A 46 11.17 -11.07 -1.99
C PHE A 46 10.78 -12.53 -2.17
N GLU A 47 11.66 -13.43 -1.74
CA GLU A 47 11.39 -14.85 -1.58
C GLU A 47 10.47 -15.09 -0.38
N SER A 48 10.00 -16.33 -0.22
CA SER A 48 9.15 -16.73 0.91
C SER A 48 9.81 -16.56 2.29
N ASP A 49 11.14 -16.50 2.36
CA ASP A 49 11.91 -16.23 3.58
C ASP A 49 12.15 -14.72 3.81
N GLY A 50 11.62 -13.87 2.92
CA GLY A 50 11.75 -12.42 2.92
C GLY A 50 13.10 -11.92 2.42
N GLU A 51 14.04 -12.78 2.01
CA GLU A 51 15.26 -12.33 1.34
C GLU A 51 14.96 -11.83 -0.08
N LEU A 52 15.84 -11.00 -0.63
CA LEU A 52 15.69 -10.59 -2.03
C LEU A 52 15.77 -11.81 -2.95
N ALA A 53 14.84 -11.89 -3.90
CA ALA A 53 14.87 -12.92 -4.93
C ALA A 53 16.19 -12.87 -5.70
N LYS A 54 16.78 -14.04 -5.94
CA LYS A 54 18.13 -14.17 -6.53
C LYS A 54 18.25 -13.48 -7.89
N ASP A 55 17.15 -13.40 -8.62
CA ASP A 55 17.04 -12.83 -9.96
C ASP A 55 16.42 -11.43 -9.98
N ALA A 56 16.14 -10.86 -8.79
CA ALA A 56 15.64 -9.51 -8.64
C ALA A 56 16.79 -8.52 -8.45
N ILE A 57 16.80 -7.49 -9.31
CA ILE A 57 17.67 -6.32 -9.14
C ILE A 57 16.75 -5.14 -8.84
N SER A 58 16.96 -4.50 -7.69
CA SER A 58 16.24 -3.29 -7.30
C SER A 58 17.20 -2.11 -7.16
N THR A 59 16.76 -0.93 -7.55
CA THR A 59 17.46 0.33 -7.28
C THR A 59 16.94 1.05 -6.05
N TYR A 60 16.01 0.45 -5.28
CA TYR A 60 15.54 1.02 -4.02
C TYR A 60 16.68 1.12 -3.00
N SER A 61 16.63 2.16 -2.15
CA SER A 61 17.52 2.24 -1.01
C SER A 61 17.35 1.05 -0.06
N ALA A 62 18.38 0.75 0.72
CA ALA A 62 18.31 -0.29 1.75
C ALA A 62 17.21 -0.03 2.79
N SER A 63 16.91 1.24 3.09
CA SER A 63 15.79 1.64 3.97
C SER A 63 14.44 1.27 3.35
N THR A 64 14.23 1.59 2.08
CA THR A 64 12.99 1.28 1.37
C THR A 64 12.80 -0.22 1.23
N LEU A 65 13.86 -0.97 0.88
CA LEU A 65 13.81 -2.43 0.83
C LEU A 65 13.49 -3.05 2.19
N LYS A 66 14.02 -2.51 3.28
CA LYS A 66 13.71 -2.98 4.63
C LYS A 66 12.23 -2.76 4.98
N GLN A 67 11.68 -1.60 4.64
CA GLN A 67 10.27 -1.29 4.89
C GLN A 67 9.33 -2.11 4.01
N LEU A 68 9.67 -2.29 2.73
CA LEU A 68 8.95 -3.20 1.83
C LEU A 68 8.96 -4.63 2.36
N LYS A 69 10.13 -5.16 2.78
CA LYS A 69 10.24 -6.50 3.38
C LYS A 69 9.34 -6.66 4.59
N ASP A 70 9.36 -5.70 5.52
CA ASP A 70 8.51 -5.72 6.71
C ASP A 70 7.02 -5.79 6.35
N ARG A 71 6.58 -4.93 5.41
CA ARG A 71 5.16 -4.84 5.03
C ARG A 71 4.69 -6.03 4.21
N VAL A 72 5.42 -6.39 3.16
CA VAL A 72 5.09 -7.54 2.30
C VAL A 72 5.07 -8.83 3.12
N GLY A 73 6.00 -9.00 4.07
CA GLY A 73 6.01 -10.17 4.96
C GLY A 73 4.83 -10.24 5.92
N ARG A 74 4.16 -9.12 6.19
CA ARG A 74 3.01 -9.01 7.12
C ARG A 74 1.67 -9.06 6.40
N ILE A 75 1.60 -8.61 5.14
CA ILE A 75 0.41 -8.73 4.27
C ILE A 75 0.04 -10.22 4.19
N ASN A 76 -1.17 -10.57 4.64
CA ASN A 76 -1.76 -11.91 4.78
C ASN A 76 -1.65 -12.62 6.13
N ILE A 77 -0.78 -12.19 7.05
CA ILE A 77 -0.63 -12.83 8.37
C ILE A 77 -0.92 -11.90 9.54
N ASP A 78 -0.71 -10.59 9.36
CA ASP A 78 -0.87 -9.60 10.41
C ASP A 78 -2.25 -8.92 10.30
N THR A 79 -3.03 -9.01 11.38
CA THR A 79 -4.37 -8.38 11.48
C THR A 79 -4.32 -6.87 11.62
N ASP A 80 -3.14 -6.30 11.92
CA ASP A 80 -2.93 -4.85 11.97
C ASP A 80 -2.71 -4.24 10.57
N ILE A 81 -2.49 -5.07 9.55
CA ILE A 81 -2.49 -4.66 8.15
C ILE A 81 -3.90 -4.79 7.57
N ILE A 82 -4.53 -3.66 7.30
CA ILE A 82 -5.90 -3.59 6.80
C ILE A 82 -5.86 -3.25 5.32
N ALA A 83 -6.36 -4.15 4.48
CA ALA A 83 -6.49 -3.89 3.04
C ALA A 83 -7.64 -2.92 2.77
N LEU A 84 -7.37 -1.91 1.96
CA LEU A 84 -8.40 -1.03 1.42
C LEU A 84 -9.17 -1.77 0.31
N PRO A 85 -10.52 -1.78 0.33
CA PRO A 85 -11.29 -2.47 -0.70
C PRO A 85 -11.14 -1.77 -2.06
N ARG A 86 -11.17 -2.56 -3.13
CA ARG A 86 -11.11 -2.09 -4.51
C ARG A 86 -12.51 -2.14 -5.11
N LEU A 87 -13.16 -0.99 -5.21
CA LEU A 87 -14.56 -0.88 -5.62
C LEU A 87 -14.70 -0.69 -7.15
N GLY A 88 -13.59 -0.39 -7.83
CA GLY A 88 -13.58 -0.03 -9.25
C GLY A 88 -13.87 1.44 -9.46
N ASP A 89 -13.71 1.90 -10.70
CA ASP A 89 -14.02 3.28 -11.11
C ASP A 89 -15.48 3.33 -11.57
N THR A 90 -16.32 4.00 -10.79
CA THR A 90 -17.77 4.12 -10.96
C THR A 90 -18.19 5.58 -10.81
N GLU A 91 -19.43 5.92 -11.16
CA GLU A 91 -19.98 7.27 -10.96
C GLU A 91 -20.34 7.55 -9.49
N ASP A 92 -20.08 6.62 -8.57
CA ASP A 92 -20.40 6.77 -7.16
C ASP A 92 -19.52 7.86 -6.51
N ASP A 93 -20.09 8.54 -5.51
CA ASP A 93 -19.30 9.31 -4.56
C ASP A 93 -18.53 8.33 -3.67
N TYR A 94 -17.21 8.50 -3.56
CA TYR A 94 -16.30 7.65 -2.76
C TYR A 94 -16.04 8.20 -1.36
N LEU A 95 -16.42 9.45 -1.08
CA LEU A 95 -16.22 10.04 0.25
C LEU A 95 -16.96 9.27 1.36
N PRO A 96 -18.22 8.84 1.18
CA PRO A 96 -18.90 8.02 2.19
C PRO A 96 -18.21 6.67 2.46
N GLN A 97 -17.55 6.09 1.45
CA GLN A 97 -16.86 4.81 1.52
C GLN A 97 -15.51 4.98 2.21
N ALA A 98 -14.82 6.10 1.95
CA ALA A 98 -13.64 6.51 2.70
C ALA A 98 -13.98 6.71 4.19
N ASP A 99 -15.04 7.46 4.49
CA ASP A 99 -15.52 7.68 5.86
C ASP A 99 -15.89 6.35 6.54
N ASN A 100 -16.59 5.47 5.83
CA ASN A 100 -16.96 4.16 6.35
C ASN A 100 -15.72 3.32 6.66
N PHE A 101 -14.72 3.32 5.76
CA PHE A 101 -13.47 2.61 5.98
C PHE A 101 -12.73 3.13 7.23
N LEU A 102 -12.62 4.44 7.38
CA LEU A 102 -11.97 5.07 8.54
C LEU A 102 -12.71 4.70 9.85
N ASN A 103 -14.04 4.83 9.86
CA ASN A 103 -14.87 4.58 11.03
C ASN A 103 -14.89 3.10 11.44
N LEU A 104 -15.07 2.18 10.49
CA LEU A 104 -15.09 0.73 10.76
C LEU A 104 -13.75 0.23 11.34
N ASN A 105 -12.65 0.89 10.97
CA ASN A 105 -11.32 0.51 11.40
C ASN A 105 -10.78 1.37 12.55
N ALA A 106 -11.59 2.30 13.07
CA ALA A 106 -11.23 3.25 14.13
C ALA A 106 -9.95 4.05 13.82
N ILE A 107 -9.79 4.48 12.56
CA ILE A 107 -8.62 5.24 12.10
C ILE A 107 -8.82 6.73 12.39
N ASN A 108 -7.94 7.30 13.20
CA ASN A 108 -7.89 8.73 13.45
C ASN A 108 -7.01 9.43 12.41
N ILE A 109 -7.63 10.24 11.53
CA ILE A 109 -6.92 10.93 10.44
C ILE A 109 -5.91 11.95 10.95
N ASP A 110 -6.12 12.52 12.14
CA ASP A 110 -5.25 13.55 12.71
C ASP A 110 -3.91 12.98 13.21
N GLU A 111 -3.88 11.67 13.46
CA GLU A 111 -2.71 10.93 13.95
C GLU A 111 -2.09 10.05 12.85
N THR A 112 -2.67 10.06 11.65
CA THR A 112 -2.31 9.18 10.56
C THR A 112 -1.38 9.88 9.56
N THR A 113 -0.45 9.10 8.99
CA THR A 113 0.45 9.56 7.92
C THR A 113 0.29 8.70 6.66
N ILE A 114 0.87 9.17 5.55
CA ILE A 114 1.02 8.38 4.33
C ILE A 114 2.51 8.06 4.17
N TRP A 115 2.82 6.81 3.84
CA TRP A 115 4.16 6.45 3.44
C TRP A 115 4.47 6.96 2.04
N GLU A 116 5.25 8.02 1.96
CA GLU A 116 5.72 8.57 0.70
C GLU A 116 7.13 8.04 0.42
N VAL A 117 7.26 7.24 -0.64
CA VAL A 117 8.57 6.85 -1.16
C VAL A 117 9.03 7.97 -2.11
N GLU A 118 9.91 8.84 -1.63
CA GLU A 118 10.48 9.95 -2.44
C GLU A 118 11.47 9.47 -3.52
N GLU A 119 11.71 8.16 -3.61
CA GLU A 119 12.69 7.55 -4.49
C GLU A 119 12.00 6.93 -5.72
N SER A 120 12.37 7.37 -6.92
CA SER A 120 12.07 6.62 -8.14
C SER A 120 12.95 5.37 -8.19
N GLY A 121 12.36 4.20 -7.92
CA GLY A 121 13.03 2.91 -8.05
C GLY A 121 12.66 2.17 -9.34
N SER A 122 13.53 1.26 -9.77
CA SER A 122 13.22 0.29 -10.81
C SER A 122 13.52 -1.13 -10.31
N ILE A 123 12.71 -2.07 -10.78
CA ILE A 123 12.85 -3.49 -10.51
C ILE A 123 13.08 -4.18 -11.85
N THR A 124 14.17 -4.94 -11.95
CA THR A 124 14.42 -5.83 -13.08
C THR A 124 14.35 -7.26 -12.58
N LEU A 125 13.42 -8.03 -13.15
CA LEU A 125 13.31 -9.46 -12.93
C LEU A 125 13.84 -10.17 -14.17
N LYS A 126 14.83 -11.07 -13.99
CA LYS A 126 15.24 -11.97 -15.09
C LYS A 126 14.30 -13.16 -15.10
N ILE A 127 13.53 -13.29 -16.18
CA ILE A 127 12.66 -14.46 -16.41
C ILE A 127 13.42 -15.37 -17.37
N GLU A 128 13.78 -16.58 -16.91
CA GLU A 128 14.34 -17.64 -17.76
C GLU A 128 13.27 -18.39 -18.56
#